data_AF-A0A7X9LDW0-F1
#
_entry.id   AF-A0A7X9LDW0-F1
#
_cell.length_a   1.000
_cell.length_b   1.000
_cell.length_c   1.000
_cell.angle_alpha   90.00
_cell.angle_beta   90.00
_cell.angle_gamma   90.00
#
_symmetry.space_group_name_H-M   'P 1'
#
loop_
_entity.id
_entity.type
_entity.pdbx_description
1 polymer ?
#
loop_
_entity_poly.entity_id
_entity_poly.type
_entity_poly.pdbx_seq_one_letter_code
_entity_poly.pdbx_strand_id
1 'polypeptide(L)'
;MLQWFKKKTAKDKKLLTDDEKPQLTDAEKTALLEKIKEEEALMLQQQQSDKEKALSYEKIGLCYAELDDSDEAIVSLEKSLETKLSMGDGYKKLMSLYNVKRAQAARSKDNDAIDYYMAKMDEMRNIAKKLTLSK
;
A
#
# COMPACT_ATOMS: atom_id res chain seq x y z
N MET A 1 35.44 -38.27 -44.54
CA MET A 1 34.73 -36.97 -44.66
C MET A 1 33.95 -36.78 -43.36
N LEU A 2 34.49 -36.05 -42.38
CA LEU A 2 34.33 -34.61 -42.11
C LEU A 2 32.87 -34.16 -41.80
N GLN A 3 32.70 -33.63 -40.58
CA GLN A 3 31.78 -32.54 -40.15
C GLN A 3 30.30 -32.92 -39.92
N TRP A 4 29.50 -32.35 -38.99
CA TRP A 4 29.64 -31.49 -37.80
C TRP A 4 28.19 -31.27 -37.28
N PHE A 5 27.95 -31.38 -35.96
CA PHE A 5 26.89 -30.77 -35.11
C PHE A 5 25.48 -30.48 -35.65
N LYS A 6 24.47 -30.84 -34.84
CA LYS A 6 23.37 -29.90 -34.49
C LYS A 6 22.68 -30.27 -33.15
N LYS A 7 23.03 -29.47 -32.14
CA LYS A 7 22.21 -28.89 -31.06
C LYS A 7 21.17 -29.78 -30.37
N LYS A 8 21.54 -30.22 -29.15
CA LYS A 8 20.64 -30.65 -28.08
C LYS A 8 19.81 -29.44 -27.63
N THR A 9 18.56 -29.30 -28.10
CA THR A 9 17.60 -28.39 -27.47
C THR A 9 16.98 -29.14 -26.29
N ALA A 10 17.44 -28.80 -25.10
CA ALA A 10 16.83 -29.21 -23.86
C ALA A 10 15.34 -28.83 -23.87
N LYS A 11 14.52 -29.86 -23.68
CA LYS A 11 13.23 -29.83 -23.02
C LYS A 11 13.26 -28.90 -21.79
N ASP A 12 12.06 -28.51 -21.39
CA ASP A 12 11.73 -27.84 -20.14
C ASP A 12 11.77 -26.30 -20.21
N LYS A 13 10.77 -25.79 -20.94
CA LYS A 13 10.01 -24.61 -20.53
C LYS A 13 9.54 -24.84 -19.07
N LYS A 14 10.39 -24.51 -18.10
CA LYS A 14 9.91 -24.16 -16.75
C LYS A 14 9.01 -22.95 -16.94
N LEU A 15 7.71 -23.16 -16.77
CA LEU A 15 6.81 -22.07 -16.42
C LEU A 15 7.40 -21.42 -15.17
N LEU A 16 7.88 -20.18 -15.32
CA LEU A 16 8.14 -19.30 -14.21
C LEU A 16 6.75 -18.96 -13.68
N THR A 17 6.31 -19.72 -12.68
CA THR A 17 5.13 -19.39 -11.88
C THR A 17 5.41 -18.04 -11.22
N ASP A 18 4.46 -17.12 -11.38
CA ASP A 18 4.46 -15.79 -10.77
C ASP A 18 4.91 -15.87 -9.31
N ASP A 19 5.74 -14.89 -8.91
CA ASP A 19 6.29 -14.70 -7.58
C ASP A 19 5.25 -14.94 -6.47
N GLU A 20 5.28 -16.13 -5.87
CA GLU A 20 4.60 -16.39 -4.59
C GLU A 20 5.30 -15.52 -3.53
N LYS A 21 4.81 -14.29 -3.35
CA LYS A 21 5.07 -13.56 -2.11
C LYS A 21 4.71 -14.51 -0.96
N PRO A 22 5.58 -14.68 0.05
CA PRO A 22 5.25 -15.48 1.21
C PRO A 22 3.95 -14.94 1.80
N GLN A 23 2.91 -15.77 1.80
CA GLN A 23 1.63 -15.44 2.39
C GLN A 23 1.81 -15.37 3.90
N LEU A 24 1.26 -14.33 4.55
CA LEU A 24 1.32 -14.22 6.01
C LEU A 24 0.72 -15.46 6.65
N THR A 25 1.42 -16.00 7.65
CA THR A 25 0.91 -17.04 8.52
C THR A 25 -0.28 -16.54 9.33
N ASP A 26 -1.14 -17.44 9.79
CA ASP A 26 -2.28 -17.07 10.62
C ASP A 26 -1.85 -16.37 11.91
N ALA A 27 -0.69 -16.74 12.46
CA ALA A 27 -0.10 -16.09 13.63
C ALA A 27 0.27 -14.62 13.35
N GLU A 28 0.90 -14.34 12.21
CA GLU A 28 1.26 -12.97 11.81
C GLU A 28 0.03 -12.12 11.54
N LYS A 29 -0.99 -12.67 10.87
CA LYS A 29 -2.27 -11.97 10.67
C LYS A 29 -2.93 -11.62 11.99
N THR A 30 -2.96 -12.56 12.94
CA THR A 30 -3.54 -12.34 14.26
C THR A 30 -2.78 -11.25 15.02
N ALA A 31 -1.45 -11.26 14.98
CA ALA A 31 -0.62 -10.23 15.61
C ALA A 31 -0.85 -8.82 15.01
N LEU A 32 -1.09 -8.72 13.70
CA LEU A 32 -1.43 -7.44 13.06
C LEU A 32 -2.81 -6.94 13.48
N LEU A 33 -3.80 -7.82 13.58
CA LEU A 33 -5.13 -7.46 14.07
C LEU A 33 -5.11 -7.03 15.54
N GLU A 34 -4.27 -7.64 16.37
CA GLU A 34 -4.05 -7.21 17.75
C GLU A 34 -3.44 -5.81 17.81
N LYS A 35 -2.38 -5.54 17.02
CA LYS A 35 -1.79 -4.19 16.91
C LYS A 35 -2.79 -3.13 16.47
N ILE A 36 -3.67 -3.46 15.52
CA ILE A 36 -4.74 -2.55 15.08
C ILE A 36 -5.66 -2.20 16.26
N LYS A 37 -6.13 -3.21 17.01
CA LYS A 37 -7.00 -2.99 18.18
C LYS A 37 -6.31 -2.18 19.27
N GLU A 38 -5.01 -2.40 19.49
CA GLU A 38 -4.22 -1.62 20.44
C GLU A 38 -4.17 -0.14 20.04
N GLU A 39 -3.86 0.16 18.77
CA GLU A 39 -3.84 1.53 18.26
C GLU A 39 -5.24 2.18 18.30
N GLU A 40 -6.31 1.45 17.99
CA GLU A 40 -7.69 1.92 18.15
C GLU A 40 -8.01 2.26 19.61
N ALA A 41 -7.61 1.40 20.55
CA ALA A 41 -7.80 1.64 21.97
C ALA A 41 -6.99 2.85 22.46
N LEU A 42 -5.77 3.07 21.95
CA LEU A 42 -4.97 4.26 22.24
C LEU A 42 -5.67 5.54 21.78
N MET A 43 -6.32 5.53 20.62
CA MET A 43 -7.07 6.69 20.11
C MET A 43 -8.31 7.06 20.95
N LEU A 44 -8.85 6.11 21.72
CA LEU A 44 -9.97 6.35 22.64
C LEU A 44 -9.52 6.98 23.97
N GLN A 45 -8.22 7.02 24.25
CA GLN A 45 -7.71 7.64 25.48
C GLN A 45 -7.90 9.16 25.43
N GLN A 46 -8.24 9.74 26.58
CA GLN A 46 -8.34 11.20 26.69
C GLN A 46 -6.95 11.84 26.48
N GLN A 47 -6.94 13.07 25.97
CA GLN A 47 -5.76 13.94 25.82
C GLN A 47 -4.78 13.62 24.67
N GLN A 48 -5.14 12.78 23.69
CA GLN A 48 -4.30 12.64 22.50
C GLN A 48 -4.25 13.92 21.64
N SER A 49 -3.04 14.34 21.31
CA SER A 49 -2.79 15.38 20.32
C SER A 49 -3.10 14.89 18.90
N ASP A 50 -3.35 15.82 17.97
CA ASP A 50 -3.58 15.48 16.56
C ASP A 50 -2.38 14.75 15.95
N LYS A 51 -1.17 15.03 16.45
CA LYS A 51 0.04 14.31 16.02
C LYS A 51 0.00 12.84 16.43
N GLU A 52 -0.44 12.53 17.64
CA GLU A 52 -0.53 11.15 18.13
C GLU A 52 -1.64 10.39 17.40
N LYS A 53 -2.81 11.01 17.21
CA LYS A 53 -3.90 10.43 16.43
C LYS A 53 -3.48 10.12 14.99
N ALA A 54 -2.80 11.06 14.33
CA ALA A 54 -2.29 10.86 12.98
C ALA A 54 -1.32 9.67 12.90
N LEU A 55 -0.45 9.50 13.91
CA LEU A 55 0.48 8.37 13.98
C LEU A 55 -0.24 7.04 14.22
N SER A 56 -1.27 6.99 15.06
CA SER A 56 -2.07 5.78 15.26
C SER A 56 -2.81 5.38 13.99
N TYR A 57 -3.46 6.33 13.30
CA TYR A 57 -4.06 6.07 11.98
C TYR A 57 -3.05 5.58 10.94
N GLU A 58 -1.84 6.16 10.93
CA GLU A 58 -0.76 5.73 10.03
C GLU A 58 -0.40 4.26 10.28
N LYS A 59 -0.18 3.89 11.54
CA LYS A 59 0.17 2.51 11.92
C LYS A 59 -0.95 1.52 11.60
N ILE A 60 -2.20 1.88 11.87
CA ILE A 60 -3.37 1.05 11.53
C ILE A 60 -3.41 0.81 10.02
N GLY A 61 -3.27 1.87 9.22
CA GLY A 61 -3.28 1.76 7.76
C GLY A 61 -2.11 0.93 7.22
N LEU A 62 -0.92 1.01 7.83
CA LEU A 62 0.20 0.15 7.49
C LEU A 62 -0.06 -1.32 7.84
N CYS A 63 -0.67 -1.61 8.99
CA CYS A 63 -1.04 -2.98 9.36
C CYS A 63 -2.08 -3.58 8.40
N TYR A 64 -3.11 -2.81 8.02
CA TYR A 64 -4.08 -3.27 7.00
C TYR A 64 -3.41 -3.52 5.65
N ALA A 65 -2.44 -2.69 5.25
CA ALA A 65 -1.70 -2.92 4.02
C ALA A 65 -0.84 -4.19 4.07
N GLU A 66 -0.33 -4.57 5.25
CA GLU A 66 0.37 -5.84 5.46
C GLU A 66 -0.57 -7.05 5.47
N LEU A 67 -1.82 -6.85 5.88
CA LEU A 67 -2.91 -7.84 5.80
C LEU A 67 -3.49 -7.99 4.37
N ASP A 68 -2.97 -7.23 3.40
CA ASP A 68 -3.50 -7.12 2.03
C ASP A 68 -4.92 -6.52 1.95
N ASP A 69 -5.42 -5.94 3.05
CA ASP A 69 -6.67 -5.19 3.09
C ASP A 69 -6.42 -3.75 2.62
N SER A 70 -6.36 -3.61 1.30
CA SER A 70 -6.02 -2.33 0.66
C SER A 70 -7.06 -1.24 0.91
N ASP A 71 -8.32 -1.60 1.12
CA ASP A 71 -9.40 -0.62 1.28
C ASP A 71 -9.35 0.02 2.68
N GLU A 72 -9.25 -0.79 3.73
CA GLU A 72 -9.10 -0.27 5.10
C GLU A 72 -7.75 0.44 5.30
N ALA A 73 -6.71 -0.02 4.61
CA ALA A 73 -5.42 0.67 4.58
C ALA A 73 -5.55 2.09 4.01
N ILE A 74 -6.22 2.25 2.87
CA ILE A 74 -6.43 3.56 2.26
C ILE A 74 -7.20 4.48 3.21
N VAL A 75 -8.34 4.03 3.74
CA VAL A 75 -9.18 4.82 4.65
C VAL A 75 -8.40 5.32 5.86
N SER A 76 -7.60 4.43 6.47
CA SER A 76 -6.82 4.78 7.65
C SER A 76 -5.67 5.75 7.35
N LEU A 77 -4.96 5.54 6.23
CA LEU A 77 -3.87 6.42 5.80
C LEU A 77 -4.37 7.81 5.35
N GLU A 78 -5.55 7.89 4.74
CA GLU A 78 -6.20 9.17 4.44
C GLU A 78 -6.52 9.94 5.73
N LYS A 79 -7.17 9.29 6.71
CA LYS A 79 -7.46 9.90 8.02
C LYS A 79 -6.20 10.40 8.73
N SER A 80 -5.09 9.67 8.61
CA SER A 80 -3.79 10.11 9.14
C SER A 80 -3.38 11.45 8.53
N LEU A 81 -3.40 11.57 7.20
CA LEU A 81 -2.99 12.79 6.49
C LEU A 81 -3.97 13.95 6.69
N GLU A 82 -5.27 13.67 6.79
CA GLU A 82 -6.30 14.66 7.15
C GLU A 82 -6.04 15.25 8.54
N THR A 83 -5.65 14.40 9.49
CA THR A 83 -5.34 14.81 10.86
C THR A 83 -4.04 15.61 10.91
N LYS A 84 -2.99 15.13 10.23
CA LYS A 84 -1.70 15.83 10.15
C LYS A 84 -0.94 15.44 8.88
N LEU A 85 -0.66 16.42 8.04
CA LEU A 85 0.16 16.23 6.85
C LEU A 85 1.55 15.67 7.18
N SER A 86 1.96 14.65 6.44
CA SER A 86 3.25 13.97 6.56
C SER A 86 3.72 13.48 5.18
N MET A 87 5.03 13.33 5.01
CA MET A 87 5.65 12.61 3.89
C MET A 87 6.37 11.33 4.35
N GLY A 88 5.91 10.77 5.47
CA GLY A 88 6.41 9.53 6.08
C GLY A 88 6.03 8.27 5.31
N ASP A 89 6.03 7.14 5.99
CA ASP A 89 5.84 5.83 5.35
C ASP A 89 4.38 5.57 4.98
N GLY A 90 3.43 6.07 5.77
CA GLY A 90 2.01 6.07 5.43
C GLY A 90 1.70 6.82 4.14
N TYR A 91 2.31 7.99 3.94
CA TYR A 91 2.19 8.75 2.68
C TYR A 91 2.68 7.93 1.48
N LYS A 92 3.86 7.31 1.59
CA LYS A 92 4.42 6.48 0.51
C LYS A 92 3.56 5.25 0.25
N LYS A 93 3.06 4.61 1.31
CA LYS A 93 2.18 3.44 1.20
C LYS A 93 0.87 3.80 0.50
N LEU A 94 0.25 4.91 0.89
CA LEU A 94 -1.00 5.39 0.28
C LEU A 94 -0.82 5.66 -1.23
N MET A 95 0.27 6.32 -1.64
CA MET A 95 0.59 6.49 -3.07
C MET A 95 0.70 5.14 -3.79
N SER A 96 1.34 4.16 -3.18
CA SER A 96 1.45 2.82 -3.77
C SER A 96 0.09 2.16 -3.92
N LEU A 97 -0.78 2.25 -2.92
CA LEU A 97 -2.13 1.67 -2.93
C LEU A 97 -3.01 2.33 -4.01
N TYR A 98 -2.97 3.65 -4.16
CA TYR A 98 -3.67 4.34 -5.25
C TYR A 98 -3.20 3.93 -6.63
N ASN A 99 -1.89 3.74 -6.82
CA ASN A 99 -1.37 3.24 -8.10
C ASN A 99 -1.88 1.82 -8.40
N VAL A 100 -1.97 0.95 -7.38
CA VAL A 100 -2.54 -0.40 -7.53
C VAL A 100 -4.02 -0.31 -7.92
N LYS A 101 -4.83 0.48 -7.19
CA LYS A 101 -6.26 0.66 -7.50
C LYS A 101 -6.49 1.25 -8.89
N ARG A 102 -5.69 2.24 -9.30
CA ARG A 102 -5.71 2.79 -10.67
C ARG A 102 -5.38 1.74 -11.72
N ALA A 103 -4.38 0.90 -11.48
CA ALA A 103 -4.02 -0.17 -12.40
C ALA A 103 -5.11 -1.24 -12.50
N GLN A 104 -5.80 -1.56 -11.39
CA GLN A 104 -6.97 -2.43 -11.38
C GLN A 104 -8.13 -1.83 -12.18
N ALA A 105 -8.44 -0.55 -11.98
CA ALA A 105 -9.45 0.19 -12.75
C ALA A 105 -9.15 0.19 -14.26
N ALA A 106 -7.88 0.39 -14.64
CA ALA A 106 -7.45 0.29 -16.04
C ALA A 106 -7.67 -1.10 -16.63
N ARG A 107 -7.42 -2.17 -15.86
CA ARG A 107 -7.67 -3.56 -16.29
C ARG A 107 -9.17 -3.84 -16.44
N SER A 108 -10.01 -3.29 -15.58
CA SER A 108 -11.48 -3.41 -15.67
C SER A 108 -12.11 -2.44 -16.68
N LYS A 109 -11.33 -1.54 -17.29
CA LYS A 109 -11.81 -0.46 -18.18
C LYS A 109 -12.80 0.49 -17.49
N ASP A 110 -12.60 0.71 -16.20
CA ASP A 110 -13.39 1.63 -15.39
C ASP A 110 -12.76 3.03 -15.44
N ASN A 111 -13.23 3.87 -16.37
CA ASN A 111 -12.67 5.20 -16.57
C ASN A 111 -12.92 6.13 -15.38
N ASP A 112 -14.07 6.02 -14.72
CA ASP A 112 -14.42 6.86 -13.57
C ASP A 112 -13.47 6.57 -12.40
N ALA A 113 -13.17 5.29 -12.15
CA ALA A 113 -12.19 4.91 -11.13
C ALA A 113 -10.76 5.33 -11.52
N ILE A 114 -10.38 5.27 -12.81
CA ILE A 114 -9.07 5.77 -13.26
C ILE A 114 -8.93 7.26 -12.94
N ASP A 115 -9.93 8.07 -13.30
CA ASP A 115 -9.93 9.51 -13.08
C ASP A 115 -9.92 9.84 -11.59
N TYR A 116 -10.70 9.11 -10.79
CA TYR A 116 -10.70 9.23 -9.33
C TYR A 116 -9.31 9.03 -8.73
N TYR A 117 -8.63 7.92 -9.04
CA TYR A 117 -7.31 7.65 -8.49
C TYR A 117 -6.21 8.55 -9.09
N MET A 118 -6.42 9.13 -10.27
CA MET A 118 -5.56 10.20 -10.78
C MET A 118 -5.69 11.47 -9.95
N ALA A 119 -6.91 11.89 -9.63
CA ALA A 119 -7.14 13.05 -8.77
C ALA A 119 -6.50 12.86 -7.38
N LYS A 120 -6.65 11.66 -6.79
CA LYS A 120 -5.99 11.31 -5.53
C LYS A 120 -4.46 11.41 -5.59
N MET A 121 -3.84 11.04 -6.71
CA MET A 121 -2.40 11.21 -6.91
C MET A 121 -1.97 12.69 -6.99
N ASP A 122 -2.81 13.54 -7.58
CA ASP A 122 -2.57 14.99 -7.62
C ASP A 122 -2.70 15.62 -6.23
N GLU A 123 -3.64 15.17 -5.40
CA GLU A 123 -3.73 15.56 -3.98
C GLU A 123 -2.43 15.24 -3.23
N MET A 124 -1.87 14.04 -3.41
CA MET A 124 -0.60 13.65 -2.79
C MET A 124 0.54 14.57 -3.22
N ARG A 125 0.63 14.90 -4.52
CA ARG A 125 1.62 15.87 -5.04
C ARG A 125 1.46 17.25 -4.39
N ASN A 126 0.23 17.71 -4.20
CA ASN A 126 -0.06 18.99 -3.57
C ASN A 126 0.33 19.00 -2.08
N ILE A 127 0.10 17.89 -1.35
CA ILE A 127 0.59 17.71 0.02
C ILE A 127 2.11 17.83 0.07
N ALA A 128 2.82 17.11 -0.80
CA ALA A 128 4.28 17.18 -0.88
C ALA A 128 4.78 18.60 -1.14
N LYS A 129 4.14 19.32 -2.08
CA LYS A 129 4.46 20.72 -2.39
C LYS A 129 4.23 21.63 -1.19
N LYS A 130 3.11 21.48 -0.46
CA LYS A 130 2.82 22.29 0.73
C LYS A 130 3.90 22.11 1.79
N LEU A 131 4.28 20.85 2.08
CA LEU A 131 5.26 20.52 3.10
C LEU A 131 6.70 20.91 2.73
N THR A 132 7.04 20.99 1.44
CA THR A 132 8.36 21.43 0.98
C THR A 132 8.49 22.95 0.89
N LEU A 133 7.39 23.66 0.61
CA LEU A 133 7.36 25.13 0.57
C LEU A 133 7.13 25.77 1.94
N SER A 134 6.63 25.03 2.93
CA SER A 134 6.40 25.52 4.30
C SER A 134 7.63 25.38 5.22
N LYS A 135 8.80 25.02 4.69
CA LYS A 135 10.08 24.95 5.41
C LYS A 135 10.89 26.22 5.17
#